data_AF-A0A6N1C603-F1
#
_entry.id   AF-A0A6N1C603-F1
#
_cell.length_a   1.000
_cell.length_b   1.000
_cell.length_c   1.000
_cell.angle_alpha   90.00
_cell.angle_beta   90.00
_cell.angle_gamma   90.00
#
_symmetry.space_group_name_H-M   'P 1'
#
loop_
_entity.id
_entity.type
_entity.pdbx_description
1 polymer ?
#
loop_
_entity_poly.entity_id
_entity_poly.type
_entity_poly.pdbx_seq_one_letter_code
_entity_poly.pdbx_strand_id
1 'polypeptide(L)'
;MGTFTDTAVALPASLPQWLQQQAQRHGADVALRHKHLGVWQEWTWGLVADEVRRLASALQARGFSTGASLTIISRPRPQALLAALAAQWLGGVASLFDPLEARAEQVQLLGTLQPDFVLVEGLEEMLRLRAAQVNPSVLVYLDKRGLSDSMPLAQALDYAALVAERPTDELAPQGQVLQTAFVFYRGAGQAIEEQRVSHAELLQEGQRLVTREGLGRQEEALAARAFASGGQARYLLAPWLIAGFRLNFPENLATRDRDRRELGPTLVAGTRETYERLYRYALERLPESGSWSRRLVDWALAAQPGLLQRQLGNWLVRRPLRDVLGFSRTHAPLLVGDALPPETQAFFQALGIRVRQWGDTAHWEAPTNLVKQINPDWTGLQSQPA
;
A
#
# COMPACT_ATOMS: atom_id res chain seq x y z
N MET A 1 -10.49 -46.72 -21.23
CA MET A 1 -9.39 -45.76 -21.44
C MET A 1 -9.95 -44.37 -21.23
N GLY A 2 -9.84 -43.84 -20.01
CA GLY A 2 -10.37 -42.52 -19.66
C GLY A 2 -9.40 -41.44 -20.12
N THR A 3 -9.88 -40.53 -20.96
CA THR A 3 -9.18 -39.31 -21.36
C THR A 3 -9.09 -38.39 -20.15
N PHE A 4 -7.89 -38.22 -19.60
CA PHE A 4 -7.58 -37.11 -18.70
C PHE A 4 -7.65 -35.82 -19.53
N THR A 5 -8.78 -35.12 -19.45
CA THR A 5 -8.84 -33.71 -19.83
C THR A 5 -7.99 -32.94 -18.83
N ASP A 6 -6.75 -32.67 -19.23
CA ASP A 6 -5.85 -31.74 -18.58
C ASP A 6 -6.56 -30.38 -18.53
N THR A 7 -7.23 -30.11 -17.40
CA THR A 7 -7.96 -28.86 -17.20
C THR A 7 -6.88 -27.86 -16.85
N ALA A 8 -6.24 -27.27 -17.86
CA ALA A 8 -5.31 -26.17 -17.67
C ALA A 8 -6.04 -25.10 -16.86
N VAL A 9 -5.74 -25.01 -15.56
CA VAL A 9 -6.34 -24.02 -14.67
C VAL A 9 -5.90 -22.67 -15.22
N ALA A 10 -6.83 -21.94 -15.81
CA ALA A 10 -6.57 -20.61 -16.35
C ALA A 10 -5.92 -19.75 -15.26
N LEU A 11 -4.81 -19.09 -15.60
CA LEU A 11 -4.13 -18.20 -14.67
C LEU A 11 -5.09 -17.07 -14.26
N PRO A 12 -5.16 -16.70 -12.97
CA PRO A 12 -6.03 -15.62 -12.53
C PRO A 12 -5.69 -14.31 -13.25
N ALA A 13 -6.71 -13.64 -13.75
CA ALA A 13 -6.63 -12.46 -14.62
C ALA A 13 -6.69 -11.13 -13.84
N SER A 14 -7.01 -11.14 -12.55
CA SER A 14 -7.11 -9.95 -11.71
C SER A 14 -6.67 -10.20 -10.27
N LEU A 15 -6.40 -9.12 -9.51
CA LEU A 15 -5.99 -9.22 -8.10
C LEU A 15 -7.02 -9.96 -7.23
N PRO A 16 -8.34 -9.71 -7.35
CA PRO A 16 -9.37 -10.48 -6.65
C PRO A 16 -9.37 -11.98 -6.99
N GLN A 17 -9.10 -12.35 -8.25
CA GLN A 17 -9.04 -13.76 -8.64
C GLN A 17 -7.79 -14.45 -8.06
N TRP A 18 -6.66 -13.75 -7.96
CA TRP A 18 -5.49 -14.24 -7.23
C TRP A 18 -5.80 -14.42 -5.74
N LEU A 19 -6.50 -13.46 -5.11
CA LEU A 19 -6.96 -13.61 -3.72
C LEU A 19 -7.83 -14.86 -3.54
N GLN A 20 -8.80 -15.06 -4.43
CA GLN A 20 -9.67 -16.23 -4.41
C GLN A 20 -8.86 -17.53 -4.53
N GLN A 21 -7.88 -17.56 -5.44
CA GLN A 21 -7.00 -18.72 -5.61
C GLN A 21 -6.16 -18.99 -4.35
N GLN A 22 -5.63 -17.97 -3.69
CA GLN A 22 -4.88 -18.14 -2.44
C GLN A 22 -5.77 -18.65 -1.31
N ALA A 23 -6.99 -18.14 -1.18
CA ALA A 23 -7.95 -18.63 -0.19
C ALA A 23 -8.34 -20.09 -0.44
N GLN A 24 -8.51 -20.51 -1.70
CA GLN A 24 -8.83 -21.90 -2.04
C GLN A 24 -7.66 -22.85 -1.76
N ARG A 25 -6.42 -22.44 -2.06
CA ARG A 25 -5.24 -23.31 -1.90
C ARG A 25 -4.69 -23.30 -0.49
N HIS A 26 -4.72 -22.15 0.18
CA HIS A 26 -3.97 -21.85 1.40
C HIS A 26 -4.84 -21.10 2.43
N GLY A 27 -6.14 -21.38 2.47
CA GLY A 27 -7.11 -20.65 3.30
C GLY A 27 -6.81 -20.59 4.80
N ALA A 28 -6.07 -21.57 5.33
CA ALA A 28 -5.67 -21.62 6.74
C ALA A 28 -4.35 -20.88 7.05
N ASP A 29 -3.57 -20.55 6.03
CA ASP A 29 -2.32 -19.82 6.21
C ASP A 29 -2.58 -18.35 6.52
N VAL A 30 -1.70 -17.75 7.33
CA VAL A 30 -1.72 -16.32 7.63
C VAL A 30 -1.41 -15.52 6.36
N ALA A 31 -2.32 -14.64 5.97
CA ALA A 31 -2.17 -13.71 4.85
C ALA A 31 -1.71 -12.34 5.32
N LEU A 32 -2.37 -11.81 6.36
CA LEU A 32 -2.13 -10.49 6.91
C LEU A 32 -1.85 -10.55 8.41
N ARG A 33 -1.04 -9.61 8.88
CA ARG A 33 -0.98 -9.24 10.29
C ARG A 33 -1.10 -7.76 10.48
N HIS A 34 -1.67 -7.34 11.60
CA HIS A 34 -1.70 -5.94 11.99
C HIS A 34 -1.45 -5.81 13.47
N LYS A 35 -0.48 -4.97 13.83
CA LYS A 35 -0.17 -4.74 15.24
C LYS A 35 -1.16 -3.74 15.83
N HIS A 36 -1.81 -4.12 16.91
CA HIS A 36 -2.74 -3.26 17.62
C HIS A 36 -2.52 -3.41 19.12
N LEU A 37 -2.28 -2.28 19.81
CA LEU A 37 -1.99 -2.25 21.25
C LEU A 37 -0.81 -3.18 21.61
N GLY A 38 0.24 -3.17 20.80
CA GLY A 38 1.43 -4.00 20.98
C GLY A 38 1.29 -5.47 20.57
N VAL A 39 0.12 -5.95 20.16
CA VAL A 39 -0.11 -7.37 19.80
C VAL A 39 -0.38 -7.52 18.30
N TRP A 40 0.27 -8.47 17.64
CA TRP A 40 0.01 -8.82 16.24
C TRP A 40 -1.28 -9.64 16.12
N GLN A 41 -2.29 -9.04 15.50
CA GLN A 41 -3.52 -9.71 15.10
C GLN A 41 -3.30 -10.36 13.73
N GLU A 42 -3.81 -11.57 13.53
CA GLU A 42 -3.58 -12.36 12.30
C GLU A 42 -4.90 -12.59 11.55
N TRP A 43 -4.84 -12.52 10.21
CA TRP A 43 -5.91 -12.93 9.32
C TRP A 43 -5.39 -14.00 8.37
N THR A 44 -6.13 -15.09 8.24
CA THR A 44 -5.83 -16.13 7.25
C THR A 44 -6.32 -15.72 5.87
N TRP A 45 -5.80 -16.37 4.82
CA TRP A 45 -6.29 -16.14 3.44
C TRP A 45 -7.79 -16.35 3.30
N GLY A 46 -8.36 -17.34 4.01
CA GLY A 46 -9.80 -17.59 4.04
C GLY A 46 -10.57 -16.42 4.65
N LEU A 47 -10.11 -15.88 5.79
CA LEU A 47 -10.74 -14.72 6.44
C LEU A 47 -10.64 -13.46 5.57
N VAL A 48 -9.49 -13.23 4.93
CA VAL A 48 -9.27 -12.10 4.02
C VAL A 48 -10.24 -12.17 2.84
N ALA A 49 -10.34 -13.31 2.14
CA ALA A 49 -11.23 -13.44 0.99
C ALA A 49 -12.71 -13.30 1.38
N ASP A 50 -13.10 -13.83 2.54
CA ASP A 50 -14.45 -13.76 3.05
C ASP A 50 -14.85 -12.32 3.46
N GLU A 51 -13.95 -11.57 4.10
CA GLU A 51 -14.14 -10.15 4.43
C GLU A 51 -14.21 -9.28 3.16
N VAL A 52 -13.33 -9.50 2.18
CA VAL A 52 -13.38 -8.81 0.87
C VAL A 52 -14.70 -9.07 0.16
N ARG A 53 -15.20 -10.31 0.16
CA ARG A 53 -16.48 -10.67 -0.45
C ARG A 53 -17.67 -10.01 0.25
N ARG A 54 -17.67 -9.95 1.59
CA ARG A 54 -18.71 -9.25 2.36
C ARG A 54 -18.73 -7.75 2.07
N LEU A 55 -17.55 -7.12 2.03
CA LEU A 55 -17.43 -5.70 1.64
C LEU A 55 -17.92 -5.47 0.22
N ALA A 56 -17.55 -6.34 -0.73
CA ALA A 56 -18.02 -6.25 -2.11
C ALA A 56 -19.56 -6.36 -2.17
N SER A 57 -20.16 -7.31 -1.46
CA SER A 57 -21.63 -7.41 -1.39
C SER A 57 -22.29 -6.16 -0.80
N ALA A 58 -21.72 -5.60 0.28
CA ALA A 58 -22.24 -4.42 0.94
C ALA A 58 -22.12 -3.15 0.07
N LEU A 59 -21.02 -3.02 -0.68
CA LEU A 59 -20.82 -1.93 -1.64
C LEU A 59 -21.77 -2.06 -2.83
N GLN A 60 -21.95 -3.27 -3.38
CA GLN A 60 -22.87 -3.51 -4.48
C GLN A 60 -24.33 -3.20 -4.11
N ALA A 61 -24.75 -3.57 -2.90
CA ALA A 61 -26.09 -3.25 -2.38
C ALA A 61 -26.35 -1.73 -2.27
N ARG A 62 -25.28 -0.92 -2.28
CA ARG A 62 -25.32 0.54 -2.24
C ARG A 62 -25.04 1.18 -3.61
N GLY A 63 -25.11 0.39 -4.68
CA GLY A 63 -24.97 0.86 -6.05
C GLY A 63 -23.54 0.91 -6.58
N PHE A 64 -22.55 0.38 -5.86
CA PHE A 64 -21.20 0.26 -6.41
C PHE A 64 -21.19 -0.72 -7.58
N SER A 65 -20.71 -0.27 -8.74
CA SER A 65 -20.77 -1.00 -10.00
C SER A 65 -19.44 -0.96 -10.74
N THR A 66 -19.35 -1.73 -11.83
CA THR A 66 -18.14 -1.79 -12.66
C THR A 66 -17.74 -0.40 -13.14
N GLY A 67 -16.46 -0.04 -12.96
CA GLY A 67 -15.92 1.28 -13.31
C GLY A 67 -16.10 2.36 -12.24
N ALA A 68 -16.89 2.12 -11.18
CA ALA A 68 -16.98 3.04 -10.05
C ALA A 68 -15.63 3.14 -9.30
N SER A 69 -15.37 4.30 -8.71
CA SER A 69 -14.14 4.54 -7.95
C SER A 69 -14.43 4.59 -6.45
N LEU A 70 -13.71 3.79 -5.67
CA LEU A 70 -13.69 3.87 -4.21
C LEU A 70 -12.47 4.70 -3.77
N THR A 71 -12.73 5.89 -3.23
CA THR A 71 -11.68 6.75 -2.66
C THR A 71 -11.40 6.34 -1.22
N ILE A 72 -10.15 6.02 -0.90
CA ILE A 72 -9.71 5.55 0.41
C ILE A 72 -8.68 6.53 0.97
N ILE A 73 -8.99 7.14 2.11
CA ILE A 73 -8.09 8.04 2.83
C ILE A 73 -7.77 7.40 4.18
N SER A 74 -6.64 6.68 4.26
CA SER A 74 -6.26 5.95 5.47
C SER A 74 -4.76 5.68 5.52
N ARG A 75 -4.24 5.60 6.75
CA ARG A 75 -2.90 5.07 7.04
C ARG A 75 -2.81 3.60 6.62
N PRO A 76 -1.59 3.02 6.50
CA PRO A 76 -1.44 1.62 6.10
C PRO A 76 -2.09 0.70 7.14
N ARG A 77 -3.18 0.03 6.75
CA ARG A 77 -3.88 -0.95 7.57
C ARG A 77 -4.61 -1.98 6.73
N PRO A 78 -4.92 -3.18 7.27
CA PRO A 78 -5.62 -4.23 6.53
C PRO A 78 -6.92 -3.75 5.91
N GLN A 79 -7.76 -3.04 6.67
CA GLN A 79 -9.11 -2.67 6.23
C GLN A 79 -9.10 -1.83 4.94
N ALA A 80 -8.14 -0.92 4.80
CA ALA A 80 -7.95 -0.11 3.60
C ALA A 80 -7.57 -0.97 2.38
N LEU A 81 -6.69 -1.96 2.58
CA LEU A 81 -6.34 -2.93 1.53
C LEU A 81 -7.53 -3.82 1.15
N LEU A 82 -8.28 -4.34 2.14
CA LEU A 82 -9.44 -5.18 1.90
C LEU A 82 -10.55 -4.43 1.16
N ALA A 83 -10.77 -3.15 1.50
CA ALA A 83 -11.72 -2.30 0.80
C ALA A 83 -11.31 -2.04 -0.66
N ALA A 84 -10.02 -1.82 -0.93
CA ALA A 84 -9.51 -1.68 -2.29
C ALA A 84 -9.74 -2.96 -3.12
N LEU A 85 -9.47 -4.13 -2.54
CA LEU A 85 -9.74 -5.42 -3.18
C LEU A 85 -11.24 -5.67 -3.37
N ALA A 86 -12.09 -5.20 -2.46
CA ALA A 86 -13.55 -5.31 -2.58
C ALA A 86 -14.10 -4.45 -3.72
N ALA A 87 -13.59 -3.22 -3.88
CA ALA A 87 -13.91 -2.38 -5.04
C ALA A 87 -13.51 -3.09 -6.35
N GLN A 88 -12.29 -3.63 -6.41
CA GLN A 88 -11.78 -4.38 -7.56
C GLN A 88 -12.56 -5.68 -7.81
N TRP A 89 -13.08 -6.31 -6.75
CA TRP A 89 -13.92 -7.52 -6.86
C TRP A 89 -15.17 -7.27 -7.70
N LEU A 90 -15.75 -6.07 -7.62
CA LEU A 90 -16.90 -5.63 -8.42
C LEU A 90 -16.51 -5.04 -9.78
N GLY A 91 -15.22 -5.13 -10.15
CA GLY A 91 -14.70 -4.46 -11.33
C GLY A 91 -14.68 -2.93 -11.18
N GLY A 92 -14.56 -2.39 -9.97
CA GLY A 92 -14.30 -0.98 -9.75
C GLY A 92 -12.81 -0.67 -9.64
N VAL A 93 -12.51 0.60 -9.37
CA VAL A 93 -11.16 1.14 -9.20
C VAL A 93 -10.98 1.60 -7.75
N ALA A 94 -9.79 1.40 -7.19
CA ALA A 94 -9.43 1.98 -5.90
C ALA A 94 -8.55 3.23 -6.10
N SER A 95 -8.92 4.34 -5.44
CA SER A 95 -8.11 5.56 -5.36
C SER A 95 -7.62 5.73 -3.94
N LEU A 96 -6.31 5.72 -3.69
CA LEU A 96 -5.76 5.80 -2.33
C LEU A 96 -5.03 7.12 -2.11
N PHE A 97 -5.30 7.74 -0.96
CA PHE A 97 -4.65 8.95 -0.47
C PHE A 97 -3.92 8.64 0.84
N ASP A 98 -2.65 9.07 0.95
CA ASP A 98 -1.90 8.97 2.19
C ASP A 98 -2.27 10.15 3.10
N PRO A 99 -2.95 9.94 4.25
CA PRO A 99 -3.39 11.04 5.11
C PRO A 99 -2.24 11.86 5.70
N LEU A 100 -0.97 11.44 5.53
CA LEU A 100 0.19 12.25 5.90
C LEU A 100 0.59 13.33 4.89
N GLU A 101 0.08 13.29 3.67
CA GLU A 101 0.33 14.35 2.70
C GLU A 101 -0.30 15.68 3.15
N ALA A 102 0.12 16.76 2.50
CA ALA A 102 -0.31 18.10 2.87
C ALA A 102 -1.84 18.23 2.78
N ARG A 103 -2.47 18.55 3.93
CA ARG A 103 -3.93 18.68 4.02
C ARG A 103 -4.52 19.63 2.97
N ALA A 104 -3.85 20.75 2.69
CA ALA A 104 -4.32 21.73 1.73
C ALA A 104 -4.41 21.16 0.29
N GLU A 105 -3.38 20.43 -0.13
CA GLU A 105 -3.34 19.78 -1.45
C GLU A 105 -4.42 18.70 -1.56
N GLN A 106 -4.58 17.86 -0.53
CA GLN A 106 -5.62 16.84 -0.53
C GLN A 106 -7.03 17.42 -0.55
N VAL A 107 -7.28 18.50 0.21
CA VAL A 107 -8.58 19.19 0.20
C VAL A 107 -8.89 19.72 -1.20
N GLN A 108 -7.90 20.31 -1.88
CA GLN A 108 -8.04 20.78 -3.26
C GLN A 108 -8.34 19.63 -4.23
N LEU A 109 -7.57 18.52 -4.15
CA LEU A 109 -7.77 17.34 -4.99
C LEU A 109 -9.16 16.75 -4.78
N LEU A 110 -9.55 16.48 -3.53
CA LEU A 110 -10.86 15.91 -3.19
C LEU A 110 -12.01 16.81 -3.64
N GLY A 111 -11.88 18.13 -3.47
CA GLY A 111 -12.90 19.09 -3.89
C GLY A 111 -13.06 19.15 -5.42
N THR A 112 -11.99 18.87 -6.16
CA THR A 112 -12.04 18.78 -7.63
C THR A 112 -12.56 17.42 -8.10
N LEU A 113 -12.21 16.33 -7.41
CA LEU A 113 -12.59 14.97 -7.78
C LEU A 113 -14.05 14.62 -7.42
N GLN A 114 -14.61 15.22 -6.37
CA GLN A 114 -15.97 14.97 -5.87
C GLN A 114 -16.33 13.46 -5.81
N PRO A 115 -15.59 12.65 -5.03
CA PRO A 115 -15.79 11.20 -5.03
C PRO A 115 -17.13 10.78 -4.40
N ASP A 116 -17.82 9.85 -5.07
CA ASP A 116 -19.13 9.33 -4.64
C ASP A 116 -19.05 8.25 -3.56
N PHE A 117 -18.05 7.36 -3.65
CA PHE A 117 -17.79 6.32 -2.67
C PHE A 117 -16.48 6.62 -1.95
N VAL A 118 -16.55 6.82 -0.64
CA VAL A 118 -15.41 7.21 0.17
C VAL A 118 -15.29 6.34 1.41
N LEU A 119 -14.09 5.84 1.66
CA LEU A 119 -13.69 5.22 2.91
C LEU A 119 -12.63 6.09 3.59
N VAL A 120 -12.85 6.40 4.86
CA VAL A 120 -11.95 7.21 5.67
C VAL A 120 -11.56 6.48 6.94
N GLU A 121 -10.40 6.83 7.48
CA GLU A 121 -9.96 6.24 8.73
C GLU A 121 -10.80 6.69 9.93
N GLY A 122 -10.91 8.01 10.14
CA GLY A 122 -11.70 8.56 11.25
C GLY A 122 -12.04 10.03 11.07
N LEU A 123 -12.25 10.72 12.19
CA LEU A 123 -12.75 12.10 12.21
C LEU A 123 -11.88 13.09 11.42
N GLU A 124 -10.56 12.98 11.48
CA GLU A 124 -9.66 13.95 10.83
C GLU A 124 -9.84 13.98 9.30
N GLU A 125 -9.96 12.81 8.68
CA GLU A 125 -10.22 12.63 7.25
C GLU A 125 -11.65 13.05 6.87
N MET A 126 -12.64 12.80 7.72
CA MET A 126 -14.01 13.29 7.51
C MET A 126 -14.06 14.82 7.49
N LEU A 127 -13.31 15.48 8.38
CA LEU A 127 -13.16 16.92 8.37
C LEU A 127 -12.44 17.42 7.11
N ARG A 128 -11.57 16.62 6.48
CA ARG A 128 -10.95 16.96 5.17
C ARG A 128 -11.99 16.95 4.07
N LEU A 129 -12.82 15.92 4.00
CA LEU A 129 -13.92 15.84 3.02
C LEU A 129 -14.87 17.02 3.15
N ARG A 130 -15.23 17.39 4.40
CA ARG A 130 -16.07 18.57 4.67
C ARG A 130 -15.41 19.87 4.23
N ALA A 131 -14.12 20.05 4.51
CA ALA A 131 -13.37 21.22 4.06
C ALA A 131 -13.27 21.29 2.52
N ALA A 132 -13.22 20.13 1.86
CA ALA A 132 -13.27 19.98 0.41
C ALA A 132 -14.69 20.09 -0.18
N GLN A 133 -15.72 20.28 0.66
CA GLN A 133 -17.13 20.33 0.26
C GLN A 133 -17.59 19.09 -0.53
N VAL A 134 -17.01 17.93 -0.23
CA VAL A 134 -17.38 16.65 -0.85
C VAL A 134 -18.58 16.08 -0.12
N ASN A 135 -19.62 15.72 -0.87
CA ASN A 135 -20.83 15.06 -0.37
C ASN A 135 -20.95 13.67 -1.01
N PRO A 136 -20.23 12.66 -0.47
CA PRO A 136 -20.25 11.33 -1.05
C PRO A 136 -21.63 10.67 -0.87
N SER A 137 -22.07 9.91 -1.86
CA SER A 137 -23.28 9.07 -1.76
C SER A 137 -23.11 7.97 -0.71
N VAL A 138 -21.88 7.46 -0.55
CA VAL A 138 -21.53 6.45 0.45
C VAL A 138 -20.25 6.86 1.16
N LEU A 139 -20.34 7.09 2.47
CA LEU A 139 -19.19 7.34 3.34
C LEU A 139 -19.04 6.21 4.35
N VAL A 140 -17.86 5.59 4.40
CA VAL A 140 -17.52 4.51 5.34
C VAL A 140 -16.39 4.97 6.25
N TYR A 141 -16.48 4.76 7.55
CA TYR A 141 -15.38 5.04 8.49
C TYR A 141 -14.84 3.76 9.14
N LEU A 142 -13.55 3.77 9.47
CA LEU A 142 -12.87 2.63 10.10
C LEU A 142 -12.76 2.74 11.63
N ASP A 143 -12.68 3.95 12.18
CA ASP A 143 -12.55 4.22 13.61
C ASP A 143 -13.61 5.24 14.05
N LYS A 144 -14.43 4.83 15.02
CA LYS A 144 -15.52 5.65 15.58
C LYS A 144 -15.04 6.71 16.57
N ARG A 145 -13.78 6.65 17.02
CA ARG A 145 -13.26 7.55 18.06
C ARG A 145 -13.38 9.01 17.64
N GLY A 146 -13.93 9.82 18.55
CA GLY A 146 -14.14 11.26 18.34
C GLY A 146 -15.38 11.62 17.50
N LEU A 147 -16.09 10.63 16.93
CA LEU A 147 -17.36 10.88 16.27
C LEU A 147 -18.44 11.12 17.34
N SER A 148 -18.93 12.35 17.43
CA SER A 148 -20.08 12.69 18.26
C SER A 148 -21.38 12.43 17.49
N ASP A 149 -22.44 12.05 18.21
CA ASP A 149 -23.79 11.89 17.62
C ASP A 149 -24.35 13.20 17.04
N SER A 150 -23.74 14.35 17.39
CA SER A 150 -24.13 15.70 16.95
C SER A 150 -23.51 16.16 15.63
N MET A 151 -22.56 15.41 15.05
CA MET A 151 -22.10 15.70 13.70
C MET A 151 -23.15 15.23 12.68
N PRO A 152 -23.48 16.00 11.63
CA PRO A 152 -24.39 15.59 10.56
C PRO A 152 -23.71 14.57 9.62
N LEU A 153 -23.19 13.50 10.22
CA LEU A 153 -22.61 12.31 9.63
C LEU A 153 -23.57 11.12 9.78
N ALA A 154 -24.87 11.39 9.98
CA ALA A 154 -25.92 10.40 10.20
C ALA A 154 -26.04 9.35 9.07
N GLN A 155 -25.37 9.56 7.93
CA GLN A 155 -25.34 8.64 6.79
C GLN A 155 -24.00 7.90 6.63
N ALA A 156 -23.00 8.20 7.48
CA ALA A 156 -21.72 7.50 7.45
C ALA A 156 -21.86 6.11 8.08
N LEU A 157 -21.29 5.11 7.40
CA LEU A 157 -21.43 3.70 7.71
C LEU A 157 -20.19 3.22 8.46
N ASP A 158 -20.41 2.42 9.49
CA ASP A 158 -19.33 1.73 10.19
C ASP A 158 -18.83 0.56 9.33
N TYR A 159 -17.54 0.53 9.02
CA TYR A 159 -16.91 -0.60 8.32
C TYR A 159 -17.20 -1.94 8.99
N ALA A 160 -17.18 -2.00 10.32
CA ALA A 160 -17.45 -3.24 11.05
C ALA A 160 -18.90 -3.70 10.85
N ALA A 161 -19.85 -2.77 10.74
CA ALA A 161 -21.24 -3.09 10.42
C ALA A 161 -21.37 -3.62 8.98
N LEU A 162 -20.67 -3.02 8.01
CA LEU A 162 -20.67 -3.49 6.62
C LEU A 162 -20.13 -4.91 6.48
N VAL A 163 -19.03 -5.22 7.18
CA VAL A 163 -18.47 -6.58 7.19
C VAL A 163 -19.37 -7.58 7.91
N ALA A 164 -20.27 -7.13 8.81
CA ALA A 164 -21.21 -8.01 9.49
C ALA A 164 -22.48 -8.29 8.66
N GLU A 165 -22.73 -7.55 7.58
CA GLU A 165 -23.86 -7.79 6.68
C GLU A 165 -23.73 -9.16 6.01
N ARG A 166 -24.86 -9.89 5.93
CA ARG A 166 -24.89 -11.18 5.23
C ARG A 166 -24.88 -10.92 3.72
N PRO A 167 -23.98 -11.57 2.95
CA PRO A 167 -24.05 -11.52 1.50
C PRO A 167 -25.41 -12.02 1.03
N THR A 168 -26.03 -11.30 0.11
CA THR A 168 -27.28 -11.71 -0.51
C THR A 168 -27.06 -12.83 -1.53
N ASP A 169 -25.92 -12.81 -2.24
CA ASP A 169 -25.58 -13.77 -3.29
C ASP A 169 -24.10 -14.18 -3.27
N GLU A 170 -23.81 -15.31 -3.92
CA GLU A 170 -22.43 -15.74 -4.18
C GLU A 170 -21.81 -14.89 -5.30
N LEU A 171 -21.10 -13.84 -4.91
CA LEU A 171 -20.45 -12.91 -5.84
C LEU A 171 -19.09 -13.46 -6.29
N ALA A 172 -19.00 -13.90 -7.54
CA ALA A 172 -17.72 -14.17 -8.18
C ALA A 172 -16.93 -12.87 -8.46
N PRO A 173 -15.58 -12.90 -8.48
CA PRO A 173 -14.80 -11.72 -8.82
C PRO A 173 -15.00 -11.30 -10.28
N GLN A 174 -15.36 -10.03 -10.49
CA GLN A 174 -15.72 -9.45 -11.80
C GLN A 174 -14.57 -8.68 -12.47
N GLY A 175 -13.45 -8.46 -11.76
CA GLY A 175 -12.31 -7.70 -12.27
C GLY A 175 -11.66 -8.35 -13.49
N GLN A 176 -11.42 -7.54 -14.53
CA GLN A 176 -10.83 -7.97 -15.81
C GLN A 176 -9.37 -7.54 -15.94
N VAL A 177 -8.59 -8.26 -16.76
CA VAL A 177 -7.13 -8.07 -16.87
C VAL A 177 -6.73 -6.67 -17.34
N LEU A 178 -7.41 -6.09 -18.34
CA LEU A 178 -7.08 -4.76 -18.86
C LEU A 178 -7.75 -3.63 -18.07
N GLN A 179 -8.56 -3.95 -17.07
CA GLN A 179 -9.25 -2.94 -16.28
C GLN A 179 -8.30 -2.27 -15.29
N THR A 180 -8.48 -0.96 -15.10
CA THR A 180 -7.79 -0.18 -14.06
C THR A 180 -8.10 -0.75 -12.68
N ALA A 181 -7.05 -1.12 -11.93
CA ALA A 181 -7.19 -1.59 -10.56
C ALA A 181 -7.00 -0.44 -9.56
N PHE A 182 -6.02 0.43 -9.83
CA PHE A 182 -5.71 1.60 -9.04
C PHE A 182 -5.63 2.86 -9.88
N VAL A 183 -6.08 3.97 -9.31
CA VAL A 183 -5.80 5.32 -9.80
C VAL A 183 -5.15 6.12 -8.69
N PHE A 184 -4.09 6.86 -9.03
CA PHE A 184 -3.39 7.76 -8.11
C PHE A 184 -3.49 9.19 -8.64
N TYR A 185 -3.61 10.16 -7.75
CA TYR A 185 -3.74 11.57 -8.11
C TYR A 185 -2.62 12.40 -7.48
N ARG A 186 -2.18 13.45 -8.17
CA ARG A 186 -1.26 14.46 -7.63
C ARG A 186 -1.63 15.86 -8.12
N GLY A 187 -1.29 16.87 -7.32
CA GLY A 187 -1.38 18.26 -7.76
C GLY A 187 -0.23 18.62 -8.71
N ALA A 188 -0.55 19.26 -9.83
CA ALA A 188 0.40 19.85 -10.78
C ALA A 188 0.06 21.34 -10.95
N GLY A 189 0.39 22.14 -9.93
CA GLY A 189 0.02 23.56 -9.88
C GLY A 189 -1.49 23.75 -9.73
N GLN A 190 -2.16 24.23 -10.79
CA GLN A 190 -3.62 24.35 -10.84
C GLN A 190 -4.31 23.14 -11.49
N ALA A 191 -3.55 22.24 -12.11
CA ALA A 191 -4.07 21.04 -12.75
C ALA A 191 -3.92 19.82 -11.83
N ILE A 192 -4.71 18.79 -12.11
CA ILE A 192 -4.58 17.46 -11.51
C ILE A 192 -3.96 16.55 -12.56
N GLU A 193 -3.06 15.67 -12.13
CA GLU A 193 -2.60 14.54 -12.92
C GLU A 193 -3.02 13.24 -12.25
N GLU A 194 -3.34 12.24 -13.07
CA GLU A 194 -3.67 10.90 -12.63
C GLU A 194 -2.69 9.87 -13.21
N GLN A 195 -2.45 8.81 -12.45
CA GLN A 195 -1.75 7.60 -12.90
C GLN A 195 -2.71 6.43 -12.74
N ARG A 196 -3.07 5.77 -13.84
CA ARG A 196 -3.88 4.55 -13.83
C ARG A 196 -2.99 3.33 -13.96
N VAL A 197 -3.25 2.32 -13.13
CA VAL A 197 -2.51 1.07 -13.12
C VAL A 197 -3.49 -0.08 -13.26
N SER A 198 -3.34 -0.87 -14.33
CA SER A 198 -4.23 -1.99 -14.66
C SER A 198 -3.91 -3.25 -13.85
N HIS A 199 -4.86 -4.19 -13.78
CA HIS A 199 -4.59 -5.52 -13.24
C HIS A 199 -3.45 -6.22 -13.99
N ALA A 200 -3.42 -6.14 -15.32
CA ALA A 200 -2.38 -6.74 -16.16
C ALA A 200 -0.98 -6.26 -15.76
N GLU A 201 -0.82 -4.94 -15.62
CA GLU A 201 0.46 -4.33 -15.27
C GLU A 201 0.93 -4.77 -13.88
N LEU A 202 0.02 -4.74 -12.89
CA LEU A 202 0.33 -5.17 -11.52
C LEU A 202 0.75 -6.64 -11.48
N LEU A 203 0.03 -7.51 -12.17
CA LEU A 203 0.31 -8.94 -12.19
C LEU A 203 1.61 -9.25 -12.94
N GLN A 204 1.88 -8.55 -14.06
CA GLN A 204 3.11 -8.71 -14.82
C GLN A 204 4.34 -8.31 -14.00
N GLU A 205 4.32 -7.11 -13.39
CA GLU A 205 5.44 -6.64 -12.55
C GLU A 205 5.58 -7.45 -11.26
N GLY A 206 4.44 -7.82 -10.66
CA GLY A 206 4.42 -8.70 -9.49
C GLY A 206 5.07 -10.06 -9.78
N GLN A 207 4.72 -10.69 -10.91
CA GLN A 207 5.30 -11.97 -11.32
C GLN A 207 6.79 -11.83 -11.64
N ARG A 208 7.21 -10.75 -12.29
CA ARG A 208 8.65 -10.46 -12.54
C ARG A 208 9.42 -10.37 -11.22
N LEU A 209 8.86 -9.69 -10.22
CA LEU A 209 9.48 -9.57 -8.90
C LEU A 209 9.56 -10.93 -8.20
N VAL A 210 8.46 -11.68 -8.15
CA VAL A 210 8.41 -13.01 -7.52
C VAL A 210 9.45 -13.95 -8.12
N THR A 211 9.55 -14.01 -9.45
CA THR A 211 10.51 -14.88 -10.15
C THR A 211 11.96 -14.43 -9.93
N ARG A 212 12.24 -13.12 -10.03
CA ARG A 212 13.61 -12.60 -9.94
C ARG A 212 14.19 -12.66 -8.53
N GLU A 213 13.36 -12.44 -7.52
CA GLU A 213 13.78 -12.44 -6.11
C GLU A 213 13.57 -13.80 -5.44
N GLY A 214 12.93 -14.76 -6.12
CA GLY A 214 12.66 -16.10 -5.57
C GLY A 214 11.67 -16.08 -4.41
N LEU A 215 10.66 -15.19 -4.47
CA LEU A 215 9.68 -15.03 -3.39
C LEU A 215 8.71 -16.21 -3.35
N GLY A 216 8.35 -16.63 -2.15
CA GLY A 216 7.36 -17.69 -1.91
C GLY A 216 6.54 -17.44 -0.64
N ARG A 217 5.74 -18.42 -0.21
CA ARG A 217 4.84 -18.29 0.95
C ARG A 217 5.56 -18.08 2.29
N GLN A 218 6.82 -18.51 2.38
CA GLN A 218 7.64 -18.33 3.57
C GLN A 218 8.00 -16.87 3.86
N GLU A 219 7.84 -15.99 2.86
CA GLU A 219 8.23 -14.59 2.99
C GLU A 219 7.36 -13.82 3.98
N GLU A 220 7.91 -12.70 4.42
CA GLU A 220 7.31 -11.81 5.39
C GLU A 220 7.73 -10.38 5.07
N ALA A 221 6.75 -9.53 4.76
CA ALA A 221 6.97 -8.15 4.36
C ALA A 221 6.24 -7.18 5.28
N LEU A 222 6.79 -5.98 5.49
CA LEU A 222 6.16 -4.92 6.29
C LEU A 222 5.61 -3.81 5.38
N ALA A 223 4.30 -3.65 5.36
CA ALA A 223 3.57 -2.57 4.68
C ALA A 223 3.50 -1.32 5.57
N ALA A 224 4.61 -0.57 5.64
CA ALA A 224 4.70 0.63 6.48
C ALA A 224 4.31 1.95 5.76
N ARG A 225 3.73 1.87 4.56
CA ARG A 225 3.23 3.00 3.77
C ARG A 225 1.86 2.64 3.21
N ALA A 226 0.97 3.62 3.10
CA ALA A 226 -0.29 3.40 2.41
C ALA A 226 0.01 2.92 0.99
N PHE A 227 -0.79 2.01 0.44
CA PHE A 227 -0.69 1.60 -0.97
C PHE A 227 -1.10 2.72 -1.94
N ALA A 228 -0.87 3.97 -1.55
CA ALA A 228 -1.19 5.22 -2.26
C ALA A 228 -0.15 5.56 -3.34
N SER A 229 0.71 4.61 -3.73
CA SER A 229 1.60 4.77 -4.87
C SER A 229 1.63 3.52 -5.74
N GLY A 230 1.80 3.73 -7.05
CA GLY A 230 1.92 2.64 -8.03
C GLY A 230 3.04 1.66 -7.69
N GLY A 231 4.19 2.16 -7.20
CA GLY A 231 5.30 1.31 -6.74
C GLY A 231 4.93 0.33 -5.62
N GLN A 232 4.15 0.76 -4.62
CA GLN A 232 3.70 -0.15 -3.54
C GLN A 232 2.69 -1.18 -4.06
N ALA A 233 1.78 -0.77 -4.95
CA ALA A 233 0.84 -1.70 -5.57
C ALA A 233 1.56 -2.78 -6.40
N ARG A 234 2.56 -2.39 -7.21
CA ARG A 234 3.34 -3.31 -8.07
C ARG A 234 4.28 -4.23 -7.31
N TYR A 235 4.97 -3.72 -6.28
CA TYR A 235 6.10 -4.44 -5.66
C TYR A 235 5.82 -4.96 -4.25
N LEU A 236 4.61 -4.74 -3.73
CA LEU A 236 4.21 -5.30 -2.45
C LEU A 236 2.86 -6.02 -2.52
N LEU A 237 1.81 -5.37 -3.06
CA LEU A 237 0.47 -5.96 -3.14
C LEU A 237 0.36 -7.11 -4.16
N ALA A 238 0.74 -6.89 -5.43
CA ALA A 238 0.65 -7.95 -6.43
C ALA A 238 1.54 -9.17 -6.11
N PRO A 239 2.81 -9.02 -5.70
CA PRO A 239 3.64 -10.14 -5.25
C PRO A 239 3.05 -10.87 -4.04
N TRP A 240 2.41 -10.16 -3.11
CA TRP A 240 1.74 -10.77 -1.95
C TRP A 240 0.63 -11.72 -2.40
N LEU A 241 -0.21 -11.29 -3.35
CA LEU A 241 -1.26 -12.13 -3.93
C LEU A 241 -0.74 -13.28 -4.79
N ILE A 242 0.38 -13.09 -5.50
CA ILE A 242 0.95 -14.11 -6.39
C ILE A 242 1.73 -15.17 -5.59
N ALA A 243 2.65 -14.75 -4.72
CA ALA A 243 3.53 -15.64 -3.97
C ALA A 243 2.89 -16.16 -2.67
N GLY A 244 1.84 -15.51 -2.16
CA GLY A 244 1.07 -15.97 -1.00
C GLY A 244 1.79 -15.78 0.34
N PHE A 245 2.70 -14.80 0.43
CA PHE A 245 3.47 -14.54 1.66
C PHE A 245 2.68 -13.76 2.72
N ARG A 246 3.29 -13.53 3.88
CA ARG A 246 2.67 -12.76 4.98
C ARG A 246 2.94 -11.27 4.85
N LEU A 247 1.89 -10.47 4.82
CA LEU A 247 1.97 -9.02 4.76
C LEU A 247 1.60 -8.40 6.12
N ASN A 248 2.49 -7.59 6.68
CA ASN A 248 2.38 -7.11 8.06
C ASN A 248 2.21 -5.60 8.08
N PHE A 249 1.23 -5.10 8.81
CA PHE A 249 0.97 -3.68 9.02
C PHE A 249 1.46 -3.27 10.42
N PRO A 250 2.35 -2.27 10.53
CA PRO A 250 2.81 -1.79 11.82
C PRO A 250 1.68 -1.11 12.58
N GLU A 251 1.86 -0.90 13.89
CA GLU A 251 0.82 -0.27 14.71
C GLU A 251 0.59 1.18 14.33
N ASN A 252 1.67 1.90 14.08
CA ASN A 252 1.64 3.21 13.48
C ASN A 252 3.00 3.56 12.87
N LEU A 253 3.07 4.72 12.25
CA LEU A 253 4.25 5.18 11.54
C LEU A 253 5.41 5.60 12.46
N ALA A 254 5.13 5.92 13.72
CA ALA A 254 6.15 6.26 14.72
C ALA A 254 6.81 4.98 15.29
N THR A 255 6.06 3.88 15.41
CA THR A 255 6.59 2.59 15.87
C THR A 255 7.12 1.70 14.75
N ARG A 256 6.97 2.11 13.48
CA ARG A 256 7.29 1.26 12.31
C ARG A 256 8.65 0.59 12.37
N ASP A 257 9.69 1.31 12.82
CA ASP A 257 11.06 0.78 12.82
C ASP A 257 11.28 -0.22 13.95
N ARG A 258 10.60 -0.01 15.10
CA ARG A 258 10.54 -1.00 16.18
C ARG A 258 9.78 -2.24 15.74
N ASP A 259 8.63 -2.08 15.11
CA ASP A 259 7.80 -3.18 14.61
C ASP A 259 8.55 -3.98 13.54
N ARG A 260 9.29 -3.30 12.67
CA ARG A 260 10.16 -3.92 11.67
C ARG A 260 11.31 -4.70 12.28
N ARG A 261 11.94 -4.17 13.33
CA ARG A 261 12.98 -4.88 14.08
C ARG A 261 12.43 -6.14 14.74
N GLU A 262 11.29 -6.03 15.39
CA GLU A 262 10.60 -7.14 16.07
C GLU A 262 10.22 -8.25 15.08
N LEU A 263 9.67 -7.88 13.92
CA LEU A 263 9.30 -8.81 12.86
C LEU A 263 10.53 -9.44 12.18
N GLY A 264 11.55 -8.63 11.90
CA GLY A 264 12.70 -9.02 11.08
C GLY A 264 12.25 -9.53 9.71
N PRO A 265 11.61 -8.70 8.87
CA PRO A 265 11.02 -9.14 7.60
C PRO A 265 12.07 -9.69 6.64
N THR A 266 11.68 -10.64 5.80
CA THR A 266 12.55 -11.22 4.76
C THR A 266 12.57 -10.36 3.49
N LEU A 267 11.48 -9.63 3.25
CA LEU A 267 11.27 -8.69 2.16
C LEU A 267 11.07 -7.27 2.71
N VAL A 268 11.92 -6.33 2.29
CA VAL A 268 11.81 -4.91 2.68
C VAL A 268 11.73 -4.08 1.41
N ALA A 269 10.51 -3.63 1.07
CA ALA A 269 10.29 -2.67 -0.01
C ALA A 269 10.27 -1.25 0.53
N GLY A 270 11.13 -0.37 0.00
CA GLY A 270 11.25 1.02 0.44
C GLY A 270 11.67 1.96 -0.68
N THR A 271 11.43 3.24 -0.49
CA THR A 271 11.90 4.33 -1.36
C THR A 271 13.29 4.82 -0.94
N ARG A 272 13.92 5.70 -1.72
CA ARG A 272 15.19 6.37 -1.35
C ARG A 272 15.11 6.94 0.08
N GLU A 273 14.06 7.69 0.38
CA GLU A 273 13.86 8.34 1.69
C GLU A 273 13.76 7.32 2.83
N THR A 274 13.22 6.13 2.53
CA THR A 274 13.11 5.05 3.52
C THR A 274 14.49 4.54 3.92
N TYR A 275 15.35 4.25 2.95
CA TYR A 275 16.70 3.75 3.20
C TYR A 275 17.62 4.85 3.75
N GLU A 276 17.50 6.09 3.30
CA GLU A 276 18.25 7.22 3.86
C GLU A 276 17.86 7.50 5.32
N ARG A 277 16.56 7.41 5.66
CA ARG A 277 16.11 7.50 7.05
C ARG A 277 16.75 6.41 7.91
N LEU A 278 16.78 5.16 7.43
CA LEU A 278 17.41 4.06 8.14
C LEU A 278 18.92 4.25 8.29
N TYR A 279 19.58 4.79 7.28
CA TYR A 279 20.99 5.16 7.34
C TYR A 279 21.26 6.22 8.41
N ARG A 280 20.51 7.33 8.42
CA ARG A 280 20.63 8.38 9.46
C ARG A 280 20.34 7.83 10.85
N TYR A 281 19.28 7.04 10.99
CA TYR A 281 18.92 6.36 12.23
C TYR A 281 20.07 5.49 12.79
N ALA A 282 20.83 4.84 11.90
CA ALA A 282 22.00 4.07 12.27
C ALA A 282 23.15 4.96 12.74
N LEU A 283 23.47 6.01 11.97
CA LEU A 283 24.56 6.93 12.26
C LEU A 283 24.38 7.64 13.61
N GLU A 284 23.16 8.08 13.92
CA GLU A 284 22.81 8.72 15.20
C GLU A 284 23.05 7.81 16.42
N ARG A 285 23.10 6.49 16.21
CA ARG A 285 23.32 5.48 17.25
C ARG A 285 24.74 4.92 17.25
N LEU A 286 25.60 5.37 16.34
CA LEU A 286 27.00 4.99 16.35
C LEU A 286 27.73 5.68 17.51
N PRO A 287 28.77 5.04 18.08
CA PRO A 287 29.59 5.69 19.09
C PRO A 287 30.26 6.96 18.57
N GLU A 288 30.56 7.86 19.50
CA GLU A 288 31.23 9.14 19.20
C GLU A 288 32.57 8.94 18.49
N SER A 289 32.87 9.84 17.56
CA SER A 289 34.14 9.89 16.84
C SER A 289 35.33 9.96 17.81
N GLY A 290 36.34 9.11 17.59
CA GLY A 290 37.54 9.04 18.43
C GLY A 290 37.48 8.03 19.56
N SER A 291 36.31 7.49 19.89
CA SER A 291 36.17 6.41 20.87
C SER A 291 36.70 5.07 20.35
N TRP A 292 37.15 4.18 21.26
CA TRP A 292 37.59 2.84 20.91
C TRP A 292 36.48 1.99 20.28
N SER A 293 35.24 2.16 20.76
CA SER A 293 34.06 1.52 20.17
C SER A 293 33.80 1.99 18.75
N ARG A 294 33.99 3.29 18.46
CA ARG A 294 33.90 3.81 17.09
C ARG A 294 34.97 3.21 16.17
N ARG A 295 36.22 3.13 16.63
CA ARG A 295 37.30 2.47 15.85
C ARG A 295 36.96 1.02 15.49
N LEU A 296 36.34 0.29 16.42
CA LEU A 296 35.89 -1.08 16.17
C LEU A 296 34.76 -1.14 15.13
N VAL A 297 33.82 -0.19 15.15
CA VAL A 297 32.78 -0.06 14.13
C VAL A 297 33.38 0.26 12.77
N ASP A 298 34.24 1.26 12.68
CA ASP A 298 34.87 1.67 11.42
C ASP A 298 35.73 0.52 10.84
N TRP A 299 36.46 -0.19 11.69
CA TRP A 299 37.16 -1.42 11.31
C TRP A 299 36.16 -2.46 10.78
N ALA A 300 35.06 -2.73 11.48
CA ALA A 300 34.10 -3.73 11.04
C ALA A 300 33.33 -3.34 9.77
N LEU A 301 33.18 -2.06 9.46
CA LEU A 301 32.47 -1.54 8.29
C LEU A 301 33.38 -1.15 7.12
N ALA A 302 34.68 -1.42 7.19
CA ALA A 302 35.61 -1.15 6.09
C ALA A 302 35.15 -1.85 4.78
N ALA A 303 35.32 -1.15 3.66
CA ALA A 303 34.84 -1.57 2.34
C ALA A 303 35.50 -2.86 1.83
N GLN A 304 36.75 -3.12 2.20
CA GLN A 304 37.50 -4.31 1.80
C GLN A 304 38.02 -5.06 3.04
N PRO A 305 37.16 -5.82 3.75
CA PRO A 305 37.56 -6.51 4.95
C PRO A 305 38.37 -7.78 4.64
N GLY A 306 39.44 -8.03 5.40
CA GLY A 306 40.11 -9.34 5.41
C GLY A 306 39.20 -10.45 5.94
N LEU A 307 39.56 -11.73 5.79
CA LEU A 307 38.72 -12.87 6.21
C LEU A 307 38.34 -12.84 7.70
N LEU A 308 39.32 -12.56 8.57
CA LEU A 308 39.09 -12.46 10.02
C LEU A 308 38.19 -11.27 10.38
N GLN A 309 38.42 -10.12 9.75
CA GLN A 309 37.62 -8.90 9.91
C GLN A 309 36.18 -9.10 9.40
N ARG A 310 36.00 -9.91 8.36
CA ARG A 310 34.68 -10.28 7.88
C ARG A 310 33.92 -11.11 8.91
N GLN A 311 34.56 -12.12 9.50
CA GLN A 311 33.96 -13.00 10.51
C GLN A 311 33.67 -12.25 11.83
N LEU A 312 34.72 -11.71 12.45
CA LEU A 312 34.62 -11.02 13.74
C LEU A 312 33.82 -9.72 13.64
N GLY A 313 34.05 -8.93 12.60
CA GLY A 313 33.27 -7.71 12.36
C GLY A 313 31.80 -8.01 12.06
N ASN A 314 31.49 -9.15 11.43
CA ASN A 314 30.11 -9.58 11.28
C ASN A 314 29.45 -9.92 12.62
N TRP A 315 30.16 -10.65 13.49
CA TRP A 315 29.62 -11.03 14.80
C TRP A 315 29.48 -9.84 15.75
N LEU A 316 30.50 -8.98 15.83
CA LEU A 316 30.57 -7.86 16.77
C LEU A 316 29.74 -6.64 16.34
N VAL A 317 29.63 -6.38 15.03
CA VAL A 317 29.06 -5.11 14.53
C VAL A 317 27.97 -5.33 13.49
N ARG A 318 28.27 -6.00 12.36
CA ARG A 318 27.30 -6.04 11.24
C ARG A 318 26.01 -6.75 11.62
N ARG A 319 26.07 -7.89 12.32
CA ARG A 319 24.88 -8.66 12.73
C ARG A 319 24.05 -7.88 13.76
N PRO A 320 24.61 -7.33 14.85
CA PRO A 320 23.84 -6.46 15.75
C PRO A 320 23.25 -5.23 15.05
N LEU A 321 23.99 -4.60 14.14
CA LEU A 321 23.51 -3.42 13.42
C LEU A 321 22.38 -3.79 12.45
N ARG A 322 22.50 -4.91 11.74
CA ARG A 322 21.40 -5.50 10.95
C ARG A 322 20.19 -5.80 11.83
N ASP A 323 20.37 -6.29 13.05
CA ASP A 323 19.26 -6.53 13.98
C ASP A 323 18.57 -5.24 14.40
N VAL A 324 19.33 -4.24 14.83
CA VAL A 324 18.80 -2.94 15.26
C VAL A 324 17.99 -2.29 14.17
N LEU A 325 18.48 -2.31 12.94
CA LEU A 325 17.69 -1.90 11.80
C LEU A 325 17.03 -3.06 11.09
N GLY A 326 16.57 -4.13 11.77
CA GLY A 326 15.57 -5.11 11.32
C GLY A 326 15.83 -5.85 10.00
N PHE A 327 17.09 -6.02 9.60
CA PHE A 327 17.55 -6.72 8.40
C PHE A 327 18.25 -8.06 8.72
N SER A 328 17.99 -8.62 9.90
CA SER A 328 18.57 -9.90 10.34
C SER A 328 18.21 -11.07 9.42
N ARG A 329 16.95 -11.12 8.95
CA ARG A 329 16.43 -12.17 8.04
C ARG A 329 16.20 -11.68 6.61
N THR A 330 16.40 -10.40 6.33
CA THR A 330 16.14 -9.81 5.02
C THR A 330 17.09 -10.35 3.97
N HIS A 331 16.54 -10.97 2.93
CA HIS A 331 17.28 -11.35 1.73
C HIS A 331 16.80 -10.60 0.49
N ALA A 332 15.58 -10.04 0.52
CA ALA A 332 14.99 -9.20 -0.54
C ALA A 332 14.84 -7.73 -0.10
N PRO A 333 15.94 -6.95 0.00
CA PRO A 333 15.86 -5.50 0.17
C PRO A 333 15.64 -4.81 -1.17
N LEU A 334 14.43 -4.30 -1.40
CA LEU A 334 14.01 -3.65 -2.64
C LEU A 334 13.99 -2.13 -2.45
N LEU A 335 14.59 -1.43 -3.40
CA LEU A 335 14.49 0.01 -3.58
C LEU A 335 13.56 0.30 -4.75
N VAL A 336 12.42 0.92 -4.45
CA VAL A 336 11.42 1.30 -5.45
C VAL A 336 11.61 2.77 -5.80
N GLY A 337 11.85 3.05 -7.08
CA GLY A 337 12.05 4.39 -7.62
C GLY A 337 13.53 4.78 -7.71
N ASP A 338 13.84 5.98 -7.22
CA ASP A 338 15.13 6.63 -7.39
C ASP A 338 16.30 5.87 -6.73
N ALA A 339 17.48 5.94 -7.36
CA ALA A 339 18.71 5.29 -6.89
C ALA A 339 19.22 5.89 -5.57
N LEU A 340 19.83 5.09 -4.69
CA LEU A 340 20.41 5.60 -3.45
C LEU A 340 21.64 6.48 -3.69
N PRO A 341 21.88 7.50 -2.85
CA PRO A 341 23.18 8.18 -2.81
C PRO A 341 24.33 7.18 -2.58
N PRO A 342 25.52 7.41 -3.15
CA PRO A 342 26.65 6.49 -3.06
C PRO A 342 27.04 6.14 -1.60
N GLU A 343 26.97 7.11 -0.70
CA GLU A 343 27.28 6.92 0.73
C GLU A 343 26.31 5.95 1.42
N THR A 344 25.01 6.14 1.22
CA THR A 344 23.95 5.27 1.75
C THR A 344 24.07 3.86 1.17
N GLN A 345 24.35 3.76 -0.13
CA GLN A 345 24.57 2.47 -0.79
C GLN A 345 25.80 1.75 -0.22
N ALA A 346 26.92 2.45 -0.04
CA ALA A 346 28.14 1.90 0.53
C ALA A 346 27.92 1.41 1.97
N PHE A 347 27.16 2.15 2.78
CA PHE A 347 26.80 1.73 4.13
C PHE A 347 26.04 0.40 4.15
N PHE A 348 24.97 0.26 3.36
CA PHE A 348 24.21 -0.99 3.30
C PHE A 348 25.07 -2.14 2.74
N GLN A 349 25.92 -1.89 1.74
CA GLN A 349 26.86 -2.89 1.23
C GLN A 349 27.87 -3.35 2.29
N ALA A 350 28.38 -2.44 3.12
CA ALA A 350 29.28 -2.76 4.23
C ALA A 350 28.62 -3.66 5.29
N LEU A 351 27.29 -3.56 5.45
CA LEU A 351 26.48 -4.46 6.27
C LEU A 351 26.18 -5.80 5.59
N GLY A 352 26.55 -5.98 4.33
CA GLY A 352 26.18 -7.14 3.51
C GLY A 352 24.74 -7.09 2.98
N ILE A 353 24.10 -5.92 3.01
CA ILE A 353 22.76 -5.69 2.48
C ILE A 353 22.90 -5.13 1.06
N ARG A 354 22.57 -5.94 0.06
CA ARG A 354 22.57 -5.52 -1.34
C ARG A 354 21.20 -5.04 -1.76
N VAL A 355 20.93 -3.75 -1.52
CA VAL A 355 19.67 -3.10 -1.93
C VAL A 355 19.55 -3.14 -3.46
N ARG A 356 18.48 -3.73 -3.97
CA ARG A 356 18.24 -3.90 -5.40
C ARG A 356 17.20 -2.90 -5.89
N GLN A 357 17.57 -2.14 -6.91
CA GLN A 357 16.70 -1.13 -7.48
C GLN A 357 15.68 -1.74 -8.43
N TRP A 358 14.45 -1.31 -8.26
CA TRP A 358 13.28 -1.59 -9.09
C TRP A 358 12.70 -0.26 -9.55
N GLY A 359 12.55 -0.10 -10.87
CA GLY A 359 12.04 1.14 -11.44
C GLY A 359 10.59 1.38 -11.04
N ASP A 360 10.21 2.64 -10.84
CA ASP A 360 8.80 3.03 -10.73
C ASP A 360 8.49 3.96 -11.91
N THR A 361 8.14 3.37 -13.05
CA THR A 361 7.70 4.15 -14.21
C THR A 361 6.26 4.58 -13.99
N ALA A 362 6.10 5.78 -13.43
CA ALA A 362 4.80 6.41 -13.31
C ALA A 362 4.52 7.22 -14.58
N HIS A 363 3.48 6.82 -15.32
CA HIS A 363 2.94 7.57 -16.44
C HIS A 363 1.80 8.43 -15.90
N TRP A 364 2.06 9.73 -15.77
CA TRP A 364 1.10 10.72 -15.28
C TRP A 364 0.43 11.41 -16.46
N GLU A 365 -0.89 11.46 -16.44
CA GLU A 365 -1.72 12.01 -17.50
C GLU A 365 -2.80 12.93 -16.93
N ALA A 366 -3.39 13.79 -17.76
CA ALA A 366 -4.54 14.59 -17.33
C ALA A 366 -5.76 13.67 -17.10
N PRO A 367 -6.57 13.91 -16.04
CA PRO A 367 -7.70 13.05 -15.73
C PRO A 367 -8.71 12.98 -16.87
N THR A 368 -9.12 11.77 -17.25
CA THR A 368 -10.01 11.59 -18.41
C THR A 368 -11.44 12.11 -18.17
N ASN A 369 -11.88 12.22 -16.91
CA ASN A 369 -13.28 12.45 -16.53
C ASN A 369 -13.49 13.60 -15.52
N LEU A 370 -12.73 14.70 -15.60
CA LEU A 370 -13.13 15.89 -14.85
C LEU A 370 -14.36 16.50 -15.54
N VAL A 371 -15.50 16.47 -14.85
CA VAL A 371 -16.68 17.24 -15.24
C VAL A 371 -16.22 18.70 -15.36
N LYS A 372 -16.10 19.17 -16.60
CA LYS A 372 -15.92 20.59 -16.91
C LYS A 372 -17.17 21.31 -16.39
N GLN A 373 -17.15 21.79 -15.15
CA GLN A 373 -17.95 22.94 -14.78
C GLN A 373 -17.36 24.16 -15.50
N ILE A 374 -17.59 24.23 -16.82
CA ILE A 374 -17.55 25.52 -17.51
C ILE A 374 -18.82 26.22 -17.03
N ASN A 375 -18.66 27.15 -16.10
CA ASN A 375 -19.64 28.21 -15.91
C ASN A 375 -19.67 29.02 -17.21
N PRO A 376 -20.76 29.05 -17.99
CA PRO A 376 -20.86 29.97 -19.10
C PRO A 376 -21.27 31.33 -18.53
N ASP A 377 -20.31 32.08 -17.98
CA ASP A 377 -20.50 33.51 -17.74
C ASP A 377 -20.51 34.24 -19.10
N TRP A 378 -21.68 34.22 -19.73
CA TRP A 378 -22.03 35.16 -20.79
C TRP A 378 -22.37 36.51 -20.17
N THR A 379 -21.38 37.38 -20.05
CA THR A 379 -21.60 38.83 -19.90
C THR A 379 -20.86 39.54 -21.02
N GLY A 380 -21.58 39.93 -22.07
CA GLY A 380 -20.95 40.64 -23.18
C GLY A 380 -21.80 40.93 -24.41
N LEU A 381 -23.10 41.17 -24.28
CA LEU A 381 -23.86 41.89 -25.31
C LEU A 381 -24.66 43.01 -24.64
N GLN A 382 -23.99 44.15 -24.48
CA GLN A 382 -24.67 45.42 -24.29
C GLN A 382 -25.45 45.74 -25.55
N SER A 383 -26.77 45.62 -25.45
CA SER A 383 -27.75 46.34 -26.25
C SER A 383 -27.53 47.85 -26.09
N GLN A 384 -27.23 48.55 -27.19
CA GLN A 384 -27.51 49.98 -27.33
C GLN A 384 -28.79 50.14 -28.17
N PRO A 385 -29.78 50.92 -27.73
CA PRO A 385 -30.87 51.37 -28.56
C PRO A 385 -30.60 52.77 -29.16
N ALA A 386 -31.23 53.01 -30.30
CA ALA A 386 -31.34 54.24 -31.11
C ALA A 386 -30.17 54.54 -32.07
#